data_AF-A0A5P0ZIS5-F1
#
_entry.id   AF-A0A5P0ZIS5-F1
#
_cell.length_a   1.000
_cell.length_b   1.000
_cell.length_c   1.000
_cell.angle_alpha   90.00
_cell.angle_beta   90.00
_cell.angle_gamma   90.00
#
_symmetry.space_group_name_H-M   'P 1'
#
loop_
_entity.id
_entity.type
_entity.pdbx_description
1 polymer ?
#
loop_
_entity_poly.entity_id
_entity_poly.type
_entity_poly.pdbx_seq_one_letter_code
_entity_poly.pdbx_strand_id
1 'polypeptide(L)'
;MINKLKNHKFILLLLSIINIISLFYLKLIIIKSSNGIYYYPFFKTMNFIEYLSLSGVNLFEFVLLVSVPTSYIFLILSRFSKDDYLIFLVLGVLEILTVLFLILNMITFQLVHRDVTALIGPSIYIALLHGVIGVLYGWSENRKNTTEVETKQAKFEGMEDMKPIGDILREKREAGNLTQQELADKIPVSRQTVHRWEAGKSHPDMEYMIKVAEILDFPVVEFWGNDSEQVNNEIGNVVKKRNRYRQSLYFLLTLILVSFTVTAVAFLGKNVNSPYIDMVNPFLKERTGYALVTQAGQHKAIVVDSDDGDGNIVTLNGYSNKQEFVRVVHKGSYVKTEVRKVPRNKVPSRIIYNLFYASHFSNLNEGLRQMQISYSKRDI
;
A
#
# COMPACT_ATOMS: atom_id res chain seq x y z
N MET A 1 17.51 -27.33 -10.68
CA MET A 1 16.23 -26.76 -10.19
C MET A 1 16.40 -25.44 -9.40
N ILE A 2 17.42 -25.32 -8.53
CA ILE A 2 17.70 -24.14 -7.69
C ILE A 2 18.01 -22.85 -8.50
N ASN A 3 18.78 -22.94 -9.59
CA ASN A 3 19.05 -21.77 -10.46
C ASN A 3 17.80 -21.23 -11.16
N LYS A 4 16.84 -22.11 -11.50
CA LYS A 4 15.59 -21.70 -12.14
C LYS A 4 14.68 -20.94 -11.15
N LEU A 5 14.65 -21.34 -9.88
CA LEU A 5 13.89 -20.65 -8.82
C LEU A 5 14.44 -19.25 -8.51
N LYS A 6 15.77 -19.10 -8.46
CA LYS A 6 16.42 -17.78 -8.32
C LYS A 6 16.03 -16.84 -9.45
N ASN A 7 15.95 -17.33 -10.69
CA ASN A 7 15.61 -16.51 -11.84
C ASN A 7 14.16 -15.98 -11.79
N HIS A 8 13.19 -16.77 -11.32
CA HIS A 8 11.79 -16.31 -11.26
C HIS A 8 11.57 -15.26 -10.16
N LYS A 9 12.16 -15.46 -8.97
CA LYS A 9 12.12 -14.45 -7.90
C LYS A 9 12.81 -13.15 -8.33
N PHE A 10 13.93 -13.24 -9.03
CA PHE A 10 14.64 -12.07 -9.55
C PHE A 10 13.83 -11.30 -10.60
N ILE A 11 13.16 -11.99 -11.52
CA ILE A 11 12.28 -11.37 -12.52
C ILE A 11 11.14 -10.63 -11.82
N LEU A 12 10.47 -11.28 -10.86
CA LEU A 12 9.37 -10.66 -10.12
C LEU A 12 9.86 -9.44 -9.32
N LEU A 13 11.03 -9.51 -8.68
CA LEU A 13 11.65 -8.39 -7.98
C LEU A 13 11.86 -7.18 -8.91
N LEU A 14 12.45 -7.41 -10.09
CA LEU A 14 12.70 -6.35 -11.06
C LEU A 14 11.39 -5.73 -11.56
N LEU A 15 10.40 -6.57 -11.85
CA LEU A 15 9.06 -6.12 -12.24
C LEU A 15 8.39 -5.30 -11.13
N SER A 16 8.53 -5.67 -9.85
CA SER A 16 7.98 -4.88 -8.73
C SER A 16 8.58 -3.47 -8.68
N ILE A 17 9.90 -3.34 -8.89
CA ILE A 17 10.58 -2.04 -8.94
C ILE A 17 10.11 -1.23 -10.15
N ILE A 18 10.06 -1.85 -11.33
CA ILE A 18 9.58 -1.21 -12.56
C ILE A 18 8.14 -0.73 -12.39
N ASN A 19 7.29 -1.55 -11.77
CA ASN A 19 5.89 -1.23 -11.53
C ASN A 19 5.76 0.03 -10.65
N ILE A 20 6.46 0.08 -9.52
CA ILE A 20 6.47 1.27 -8.64
C ILE A 20 6.92 2.51 -9.41
N ILE A 21 8.06 2.45 -10.12
CA ILE A 21 8.57 3.57 -10.91
C ILE A 21 7.54 4.00 -11.97
N SER A 22 6.87 3.03 -12.61
CA SER A 22 5.90 3.30 -13.66
C SER A 22 4.72 4.14 -13.17
N LEU A 23 4.29 3.97 -11.91
CA LEU A 23 3.20 4.75 -11.32
C LEU A 23 3.54 6.25 -11.25
N PHE A 24 4.80 6.61 -11.03
CA PHE A 24 5.22 8.01 -10.91
C PHE A 24 5.50 8.67 -12.26
N TYR A 25 6.05 7.93 -13.21
CA TYR A 25 6.64 8.52 -14.42
C TYR A 25 5.87 8.23 -15.71
N LEU A 26 5.14 7.12 -15.78
CA LEU A 26 4.41 6.76 -16.99
C LEU A 26 2.97 7.28 -16.97
N LYS A 27 2.40 7.41 -18.18
CA LYS A 27 1.00 7.80 -18.32
C LYS A 27 0.09 6.67 -17.85
N LEU A 28 -0.92 7.04 -17.09
CA LEU A 28 -2.02 6.18 -16.65
C LEU A 28 -3.10 6.11 -17.71
N ILE A 29 -3.48 7.25 -18.26
CA ILE A 29 -4.57 7.36 -19.22
C ILE A 29 -4.15 8.30 -20.36
N ILE A 30 -4.51 7.92 -21.58
CA ILE A 30 -4.36 8.75 -22.78
C ILE A 30 -5.75 9.05 -23.30
N ILE A 31 -6.07 10.34 -23.45
CA ILE A 31 -7.41 10.80 -23.76
C ILE A 31 -7.42 11.41 -25.17
N LYS A 32 -8.32 10.92 -26.02
CA LYS A 32 -8.59 11.46 -27.35
C LYS A 32 -10.01 12.01 -27.40
N SER A 33 -10.15 13.29 -27.71
CA SER A 33 -11.45 13.96 -27.90
C SER A 33 -11.73 14.12 -29.39
N SER A 34 -12.94 13.78 -29.85
CA SER A 34 -13.35 13.96 -31.25
C SER A 34 -13.57 15.43 -31.60
N ASN A 35 -13.96 16.25 -30.62
CA ASN A 35 -14.32 17.66 -30.80
C ASN A 35 -13.20 18.63 -30.37
N GLY A 36 -12.03 18.11 -29.95
CA GLY A 36 -10.94 18.91 -29.39
C GLY A 36 -11.24 19.53 -28.02
N ILE A 37 -12.42 19.28 -27.46
CA ILE A 37 -12.84 19.71 -26.12
C ILE A 37 -12.30 18.70 -25.11
N TYR A 38 -11.47 19.17 -24.19
CA TYR A 38 -10.98 18.37 -23.08
C TYR A 38 -11.80 18.70 -21.83
N TYR A 39 -12.42 17.68 -21.22
CA TYR A 39 -13.20 17.86 -20.02
C TYR A 39 -12.29 18.03 -18.82
N TYR A 40 -12.39 19.17 -18.13
CA TYR A 40 -11.73 19.33 -16.85
C TYR A 40 -12.31 18.31 -15.83
N PRO A 41 -11.49 17.60 -15.03
CA PRO A 41 -10.04 17.78 -14.80
C PRO A 41 -9.11 16.99 -15.74
N PHE A 42 -9.64 16.35 -16.76
CA PHE A 42 -8.93 15.43 -17.64
C PHE A 42 -8.17 16.14 -18.77
N PHE A 43 -6.84 16.10 -18.69
CA PHE A 43 -5.94 16.54 -19.75
C PHE A 43 -5.86 15.51 -20.89
N LYS A 44 -5.24 15.88 -22.02
CA LYS A 44 -4.93 14.96 -23.14
C LYS A 44 -4.24 13.66 -22.68
N THR A 45 -3.47 13.72 -21.61
CA THR A 45 -2.86 12.54 -20.97
C THR A 45 -2.80 12.78 -19.46
N MET A 46 -2.94 11.73 -18.66
CA MET A 46 -2.86 11.80 -17.21
C MET A 46 -1.80 10.83 -16.69
N ASN A 47 -0.93 11.27 -15.77
CA ASN A 47 -0.11 10.35 -14.96
C ASN A 47 -0.87 9.95 -13.67
N PHE A 48 -0.33 9.01 -12.88
CA PHE A 48 -1.02 8.56 -11.67
C PHE A 48 -1.17 9.69 -10.64
N ILE A 49 -0.18 10.58 -10.52
CA ILE A 49 -0.22 11.70 -9.56
C ILE A 49 -1.37 12.67 -9.87
N GLU A 50 -1.61 12.96 -11.14
CA GLU A 50 -2.77 13.76 -11.56
C GLU A 50 -4.07 13.00 -11.28
N TYR A 51 -4.12 11.70 -11.57
CA TYR A 51 -5.28 10.85 -11.26
C TYR A 51 -5.61 10.80 -9.77
N LEU A 52 -4.58 10.78 -8.92
CA LEU A 52 -4.70 10.82 -7.46
C LEU A 52 -5.50 12.02 -6.96
N SER A 53 -5.37 13.16 -7.63
CA SER A 53 -5.99 14.42 -7.23
C SER A 53 -7.51 14.46 -7.42
N LEU A 54 -8.09 13.51 -8.17
CA LEU A 54 -9.50 13.56 -8.55
C LEU A 54 -10.44 13.17 -7.42
N SER A 55 -10.07 12.19 -6.59
CA SER A 55 -10.93 11.69 -5.53
C SER A 55 -10.11 11.03 -4.42
N GLY A 56 -10.68 10.98 -3.21
CA GLY A 56 -10.09 10.23 -2.11
C GLY A 56 -10.01 8.71 -2.37
N VAL A 57 -10.89 8.16 -3.22
CA VAL A 57 -10.86 6.73 -3.62
C VAL A 57 -9.58 6.43 -4.40
N ASN A 58 -9.14 7.36 -5.25
CA ASN A 58 -7.93 7.21 -6.05
C ASN A 58 -6.67 7.17 -5.18
N LEU A 59 -6.71 7.75 -3.96
CA LEU A 59 -5.65 7.65 -2.95
C LEU A 59 -5.55 6.25 -2.37
N PHE A 60 -6.67 5.58 -2.13
CA PHE A 60 -6.66 4.18 -1.70
C PHE A 60 -6.11 3.27 -2.80
N GLU A 61 -6.51 3.48 -4.06
CA GLU A 61 -5.96 2.74 -5.20
C GLU A 61 -4.44 2.92 -5.31
N PHE A 62 -3.95 4.16 -5.16
CA PHE A 62 -2.50 4.44 -5.15
C PHE A 62 -1.77 3.68 -4.05
N VAL A 63 -2.27 3.76 -2.81
CA VAL A 63 -1.65 3.09 -1.66
C VAL A 63 -1.60 1.59 -1.89
N LEU A 64 -2.65 0.98 -2.44
CA LEU A 64 -2.66 -0.46 -2.76
C LEU A 64 -1.65 -0.79 -3.88
N LEU A 65 -1.65 -0.03 -4.97
CA LEU A 65 -0.75 -0.26 -6.12
C LEU A 65 0.73 -0.03 -5.79
N VAL A 66 1.05 0.75 -4.75
CA VAL A 66 2.42 0.87 -4.22
C VAL A 66 2.71 -0.24 -3.20
N SER A 67 1.78 -0.51 -2.27
CA SER A 67 2.02 -1.44 -1.16
C SER A 67 2.22 -2.88 -1.63
N VAL A 68 1.49 -3.33 -2.66
CA VAL A 68 1.62 -4.69 -3.18
C VAL A 68 3.01 -4.97 -3.75
N PRO A 69 3.54 -4.24 -4.76
CA PRO A 69 4.90 -4.46 -5.26
C PRO A 69 5.97 -4.24 -4.20
N THR A 70 5.79 -3.29 -3.27
CA THR A 70 6.71 -3.16 -2.12
C THR A 70 6.72 -4.42 -1.25
N SER A 71 5.56 -5.03 -1.04
CA SER A 71 5.46 -6.27 -0.27
C SER A 71 6.11 -7.45 -0.98
N TYR A 72 6.00 -7.54 -2.31
CA TYR A 72 6.77 -8.51 -3.10
C TYR A 72 8.27 -8.34 -2.92
N ILE A 73 8.78 -7.10 -2.98
CA ILE A 73 10.20 -6.80 -2.75
C ILE A 73 10.63 -7.30 -1.37
N PHE A 74 9.88 -6.98 -0.32
CA PHE A 74 10.19 -7.44 1.03
C PHE A 74 10.18 -8.97 1.13
N LEU A 75 9.12 -9.64 0.65
CA LEU A 75 8.99 -11.09 0.69
C LEU A 75 10.11 -11.81 -0.08
N ILE A 76 10.57 -11.24 -1.20
CA ILE A 76 11.65 -11.82 -2.00
C ILE A 76 13.01 -11.64 -1.31
N LEU A 77 13.27 -10.46 -0.73
CA LEU A 77 14.55 -10.14 -0.07
C LEU A 77 14.69 -10.79 1.30
N SER A 78 13.61 -10.89 2.04
CA SER A 78 13.56 -11.68 3.25
C SER A 78 13.83 -13.14 2.91
N ARG A 79 14.74 -13.80 3.66
CA ARG A 79 15.00 -15.24 3.55
C ARG A 79 13.81 -16.09 4.06
N PHE A 80 12.57 -15.72 3.73
CA PHE A 80 11.38 -16.48 4.10
C PHE A 80 11.29 -17.80 3.32
N SER A 81 10.52 -18.74 3.88
CA SER A 81 10.56 -20.15 3.47
C SER A 81 10.03 -20.35 2.04
N LYS A 82 10.14 -21.57 1.53
CA LYS A 82 9.62 -21.93 0.19
C LYS A 82 8.08 -21.90 0.12
N ASP A 83 7.37 -21.68 1.22
CA ASP A 83 5.92 -21.86 1.33
C ASP A 83 5.10 -20.57 1.15
N ASP A 84 5.72 -19.48 0.71
CA ASP A 84 5.09 -18.15 0.64
C ASP A 84 4.07 -18.02 -0.51
N TYR A 85 3.93 -19.05 -1.34
CA TYR A 85 3.21 -19.03 -2.60
C TYR A 85 1.76 -18.51 -2.50
N LEU A 86 1.07 -18.81 -1.39
CA LEU A 86 -0.31 -18.36 -1.17
C LEU A 86 -0.39 -16.84 -1.05
N ILE A 87 0.61 -16.23 -0.42
CA ILE A 87 0.65 -14.78 -0.25
C ILE A 87 0.97 -14.10 -1.58
N PHE A 88 1.91 -14.64 -2.36
CA PHE A 88 2.16 -14.16 -3.72
C PHE A 88 0.88 -14.25 -4.57
N LEU A 89 0.12 -15.34 -4.47
CA LEU A 89 -1.17 -15.47 -5.16
C LEU A 89 -2.17 -14.40 -4.71
N VAL A 90 -2.37 -14.24 -3.39
CA VAL A 90 -3.33 -13.27 -2.84
C VAL A 90 -2.95 -11.84 -3.22
N LEU A 91 -1.67 -11.47 -3.14
CA LEU A 91 -1.17 -10.15 -3.54
C LEU A 91 -1.39 -9.89 -5.02
N GLY A 92 -1.11 -10.88 -5.88
CA GLY A 92 -1.33 -10.75 -7.33
C GLY A 92 -2.80 -10.60 -7.68
N VAL A 93 -3.69 -11.37 -7.03
CA VAL A 93 -5.14 -11.24 -7.20
C VAL A 93 -5.61 -9.86 -6.74
N LEU A 94 -5.16 -9.38 -5.57
CA LEU A 94 -5.51 -8.07 -5.04
C LEU A 94 -5.11 -6.94 -6.00
N GLU A 95 -3.91 -7.01 -6.56
CA GLU A 95 -3.43 -6.04 -7.53
C GLU A 95 -4.25 -6.07 -8.82
N ILE A 96 -4.54 -7.26 -9.37
CA ILE A 96 -5.39 -7.40 -10.55
C ILE A 96 -6.78 -6.81 -10.28
N LEU A 97 -7.39 -7.10 -9.14
CA LEU A 97 -8.70 -6.53 -8.77
C LEU A 97 -8.65 -5.00 -8.68
N THR A 98 -7.57 -4.46 -8.12
CA THR A 98 -7.36 -3.00 -8.02
C THR A 98 -7.23 -2.38 -9.42
N VAL A 99 -6.48 -3.01 -10.31
CA VAL A 99 -6.33 -2.58 -11.71
C VAL A 99 -7.65 -2.67 -12.47
N LEU A 100 -8.41 -3.75 -12.29
CA LEU A 100 -9.74 -3.92 -12.91
C LEU A 100 -10.72 -2.86 -12.43
N PHE A 101 -10.69 -2.51 -11.15
CA PHE A 101 -11.51 -1.43 -10.61
C PHE A 101 -11.15 -0.07 -11.24
N LEU A 102 -9.86 0.22 -11.40
CA LEU A 102 -9.39 1.42 -12.09
C LEU A 102 -9.84 1.46 -13.57
N ILE A 103 -9.77 0.32 -14.26
CA ILE A 103 -10.27 0.18 -15.64
C ILE A 103 -11.79 0.39 -15.68
N LEU A 104 -12.55 -0.15 -14.73
CA LEU A 104 -14.00 0.03 -14.63
C LEU A 104 -14.37 1.50 -14.43
N ASN A 105 -13.66 2.22 -13.57
CA ASN A 105 -13.84 3.66 -13.38
C ASN A 105 -13.59 4.42 -14.70
N MET A 106 -12.57 4.02 -15.46
CA MET A 106 -12.27 4.62 -16.76
C MET A 106 -13.35 4.31 -17.82
N ILE A 107 -13.85 3.07 -17.87
CA ILE A 107 -14.96 2.69 -18.75
C ILE A 107 -16.22 3.48 -18.40
N THR A 108 -16.52 3.61 -17.10
CA THR A 108 -17.67 4.38 -16.61
C THR A 108 -17.59 5.83 -17.06
N PHE A 109 -16.41 6.46 -16.93
CA PHE A 109 -16.17 7.81 -17.43
C PHE A 109 -16.44 7.92 -18.95
N GLN A 110 -15.93 6.97 -19.74
CA GLN A 110 -16.14 6.96 -21.18
C GLN A 110 -17.61 6.73 -21.58
N LEU A 111 -18.37 5.96 -20.80
CA LEU A 111 -19.81 5.77 -21.04
C LEU A 111 -20.61 7.05 -20.80
N VAL A 112 -20.20 7.87 -19.82
CA VAL A 112 -20.80 9.18 -19.53
C VAL A 112 -20.41 10.21 -20.59
N HIS A 113 -19.15 10.20 -21.04
CA HIS A 113 -18.60 11.17 -22.00
C HIS A 113 -18.33 10.53 -23.36
N ARG A 114 -19.38 10.33 -24.17
CA ARG A 114 -19.30 9.62 -25.46
C ARG A 114 -18.44 10.31 -26.53
N ASP A 115 -18.10 11.57 -26.35
CA ASP A 115 -17.23 12.36 -27.22
C ASP A 115 -15.74 12.22 -26.87
N VAL A 116 -15.43 11.42 -25.83
CA VAL A 116 -14.09 11.15 -25.35
C VAL A 116 -13.77 9.67 -25.41
N THR A 117 -12.59 9.34 -25.93
CA THR A 117 -12.02 7.99 -25.87
C THR A 117 -10.88 7.97 -24.86
N ALA A 118 -11.03 7.21 -23.78
CA ALA A 118 -10.00 7.01 -22.77
C ALA A 118 -9.26 5.68 -23.04
N LEU A 119 -7.96 5.78 -23.30
CA LEU A 119 -7.09 4.64 -23.57
C LEU A 119 -6.24 4.34 -22.34
N ILE A 120 -6.12 3.05 -22.03
CA ILE A 120 -5.25 2.52 -20.98
C ILE A 120 -3.79 2.88 -21.30
N GLY A 121 -3.12 3.52 -20.36
CA GLY A 121 -1.71 3.89 -20.46
C GLY A 121 -0.75 2.76 -20.05
N PRO A 122 0.55 2.92 -20.35
CA PRO A 122 1.57 1.90 -20.09
C PRO A 122 1.72 1.50 -18.61
N SER A 123 1.47 2.40 -17.66
CA SER A 123 1.53 2.06 -16.22
C SER A 123 0.52 0.98 -15.82
N ILE A 124 -0.70 1.04 -16.36
CA ILE A 124 -1.74 0.03 -16.09
C ILE A 124 -1.36 -1.33 -16.67
N TYR A 125 -0.79 -1.37 -17.87
CA TYR A 125 -0.32 -2.62 -18.47
C TYR A 125 0.80 -3.26 -17.63
N ILE A 126 1.73 -2.45 -17.10
CA ILE A 126 2.81 -2.93 -16.24
C ILE A 126 2.24 -3.46 -14.92
N ALA A 127 1.30 -2.75 -14.28
CA ALA A 127 0.66 -3.20 -13.06
C ALA A 127 -0.13 -4.50 -13.27
N LEU A 128 -0.86 -4.62 -14.38
CA LEU A 128 -1.57 -5.84 -14.74
C LEU A 128 -0.61 -7.01 -14.98
N LEU A 129 0.47 -6.78 -15.74
CA LEU A 129 1.50 -7.78 -16.00
C LEU A 129 2.16 -8.24 -14.70
N HIS A 130 2.49 -7.30 -13.81
CA HIS A 130 3.08 -7.58 -12.50
C HIS A 130 2.14 -8.44 -11.64
N GLY A 131 0.86 -8.07 -11.53
CA GLY A 131 -0.15 -8.85 -10.82
C GLY A 131 -0.32 -10.26 -11.39
N VAL A 132 -0.39 -10.40 -12.72
CA VAL A 132 -0.50 -11.70 -13.41
C VAL A 132 0.72 -12.57 -13.13
N ILE A 133 1.94 -12.02 -13.23
CA ILE A 133 3.17 -12.77 -12.93
C ILE A 133 3.20 -13.19 -11.46
N GLY A 134 2.74 -12.34 -10.54
CA GLY A 134 2.57 -12.66 -9.13
C GLY A 134 1.64 -13.87 -8.90
N VAL A 135 0.48 -13.88 -9.55
CA VAL A 135 -0.45 -15.02 -9.52
C VAL A 135 0.16 -16.28 -10.13
N LEU A 136 0.79 -16.17 -11.30
CA LEU A 136 1.43 -17.31 -11.97
C LEU A 136 2.55 -17.90 -11.12
N TYR A 137 3.33 -17.04 -10.45
CA TYR A 137 4.37 -17.47 -9.53
C TYR A 137 3.76 -18.22 -8.33
N GLY A 138 2.77 -17.63 -7.66
CA GLY A 138 2.08 -18.27 -6.53
C GLY A 138 1.41 -19.60 -6.92
N TRP A 139 0.80 -19.68 -8.09
CA TRP A 139 0.16 -20.89 -8.58
C TRP A 139 1.15 -21.99 -8.97
N SER A 140 2.26 -21.61 -9.63
CA SER A 140 3.32 -22.55 -10.02
C SER A 140 3.96 -23.23 -8.81
N GLU A 141 4.22 -22.45 -7.75
CA GLU A 141 4.83 -22.98 -6.53
C GLU A 141 3.83 -23.80 -5.70
N ASN A 142 2.54 -23.43 -5.69
CA ASN A 142 1.48 -24.25 -5.09
C ASN A 142 1.45 -25.66 -5.71
N ARG A 143 1.43 -25.74 -7.05
CA ARG A 143 1.37 -27.03 -7.76
C ARG A 143 2.54 -27.93 -7.44
N LYS A 144 3.76 -27.39 -7.37
CA LYS A 144 4.95 -28.19 -6.98
C LYS A 144 4.79 -28.79 -5.59
N ASN A 145 4.29 -27.99 -4.64
CA ASN A 145 4.04 -28.48 -3.28
C ASN A 145 2.95 -29.56 -3.25
N THR A 146 1.85 -29.39 -3.97
CA THR A 146 0.79 -30.41 -4.08
C THR A 146 1.33 -31.71 -4.67
N THR A 147 2.08 -31.63 -5.77
CA THR A 147 2.67 -32.83 -6.42
C THR A 147 3.68 -33.52 -5.49
N GLU A 148 4.49 -32.76 -4.74
CA GLU A 148 5.41 -33.34 -3.76
C GLU A 148 4.66 -34.09 -2.64
N VAL A 149 3.56 -33.52 -2.14
CA VAL A 149 2.72 -34.15 -1.11
C VAL A 149 2.02 -35.41 -1.63
N GLU A 150 1.41 -35.36 -2.81
CA GLU A 150 0.74 -36.51 -3.45
C GLU A 150 1.73 -37.65 -3.74
N THR A 151 2.94 -37.32 -4.23
CA THR A 151 3.98 -38.32 -4.49
C THR A 151 4.46 -39.00 -3.20
N LYS A 152 4.51 -38.26 -2.09
CA LYS A 152 4.84 -38.81 -0.77
C LYS A 152 3.71 -39.67 -0.21
N GLN A 153 2.45 -39.23 -0.32
CA GLN A 153 1.28 -40.00 0.14
C GLN A 153 1.08 -41.30 -0.63
N ALA A 154 1.23 -41.30 -1.96
CA ALA A 154 1.11 -42.51 -2.78
C ALA A 154 2.20 -43.57 -2.47
N LYS A 155 3.30 -43.15 -1.84
CA LYS A 155 4.38 -44.04 -1.39
C LYS A 155 4.13 -44.66 0.00
N PHE A 156 3.08 -44.21 0.69
CA PHE A 156 2.83 -44.48 2.10
C PHE A 156 1.66 -45.45 2.36
N GLU A 157 0.87 -45.81 1.35
CA GLU A 157 -0.15 -46.87 1.49
C GLU A 157 0.52 -48.25 1.61
N GLY A 158 0.93 -48.61 2.83
CA GLY A 158 1.43 -49.94 3.17
C GLY A 158 2.46 -49.97 4.30
N MET A 159 2.04 -49.80 5.56
CA MET A 159 2.79 -50.29 6.73
C MET A 159 1.87 -50.34 7.98
N GLU A 160 1.74 -51.53 8.57
CA GLU A 160 0.94 -51.82 9.77
C GLU A 160 1.86 -52.05 10.98
N ASP A 161 1.32 -51.76 12.18
CA ASP A 161 1.90 -51.78 13.54
C ASP A 161 2.63 -50.51 14.04
N MET A 162 1.85 -49.45 14.26
CA MET A 162 2.25 -48.24 14.98
C MET A 162 1.80 -48.30 16.46
N LYS A 163 2.74 -48.08 17.40
CA LYS A 163 2.46 -48.02 18.84
C LYS A 163 1.67 -46.73 19.15
N PRO A 164 0.61 -46.74 19.98
CA PRO A 164 -0.16 -45.54 20.30
C PRO A 164 0.68 -44.44 20.95
N ILE A 165 0.48 -43.18 20.54
CA ILE A 165 1.18 -41.98 21.05
C ILE A 165 1.12 -41.89 22.59
N GLY A 166 -0.02 -42.25 23.19
CA GLY A 166 -0.21 -42.24 24.65
C GLY A 166 0.72 -43.19 25.39
N ASP A 167 1.04 -44.35 24.79
CA ASP A 167 1.94 -45.34 25.38
C ASP A 167 3.39 -44.86 25.30
N ILE A 168 3.78 -44.26 24.18
CA ILE A 168 5.12 -43.66 23.99
C ILE A 168 5.32 -42.50 24.98
N LEU A 169 4.32 -41.64 25.13
CA LEU A 169 4.34 -40.52 26.08
C LEU A 169 4.58 -41.01 27.51
N ARG A 170 3.82 -42.02 27.93
CA ARG A 170 3.91 -42.60 29.27
C ARG A 170 5.27 -43.25 29.50
N GLU A 171 5.74 -44.04 28.55
CA GLU A 171 7.04 -44.72 28.60
C GLU A 171 8.18 -43.71 28.77
N LYS A 172 8.21 -42.64 27.96
CA LYS A 172 9.23 -41.59 28.05
C LYS A 172 9.13 -40.76 29.32
N ARG A 173 7.91 -40.46 29.79
CA ARG A 173 7.71 -39.76 31.07
C ARG A 173 8.27 -40.57 32.23
N GLU A 174 7.96 -41.86 32.28
CA GLU A 174 8.43 -42.77 33.33
C GLU A 174 9.94 -42.96 33.27
N ALA A 175 10.52 -43.08 32.07
CA ALA A 175 11.97 -43.10 31.88
C ALA A 175 12.66 -41.80 32.34
N GLY A 176 11.99 -40.66 32.20
CA GLY A 176 12.43 -39.36 32.71
C GLY A 176 12.18 -39.12 34.21
N ASN A 177 11.65 -40.12 34.94
CA ASN A 177 11.29 -40.03 36.37
C ASN A 177 10.35 -38.87 36.73
N LEU A 178 9.46 -38.47 35.81
CA LEU A 178 8.49 -37.41 36.06
C LEU A 178 7.13 -38.01 36.40
N THR A 179 6.43 -37.43 37.36
CA THR A 179 5.00 -37.68 37.57
C THR A 179 4.15 -36.98 36.50
N GLN A 180 2.90 -37.41 36.32
CA GLN A 180 1.96 -36.73 35.42
C GLN A 180 1.75 -35.25 35.81
N GLN A 181 1.88 -34.91 37.10
CA GLN A 181 1.77 -33.52 37.58
C GLN A 181 3.01 -32.72 37.16
N GLU A 182 4.21 -33.25 37.37
CA GLU A 182 5.45 -32.54 37.02
C GLU A 182 5.61 -32.34 35.51
N LEU A 183 5.15 -33.29 34.69
CA LEU A 183 5.09 -33.10 33.24
C LEU A 183 4.07 -32.02 32.86
N ALA A 184 2.92 -31.99 33.53
CA ALA A 184 1.88 -31.00 33.28
C ALA A 184 2.34 -29.57 33.64
N ASP A 185 3.06 -29.43 34.75
CA ASP A 185 3.63 -28.16 35.22
C ASP A 185 4.68 -27.60 34.25
N LYS A 186 5.44 -28.48 33.59
CA LYS A 186 6.46 -28.11 32.59
C LYS A 186 5.86 -27.75 31.21
N ILE A 187 4.65 -28.21 30.87
CA ILE A 187 4.00 -28.08 29.53
C ILE A 187 2.79 -27.13 29.56
N PRO A 188 2.76 -26.21 30.54
CA PRO A 188 1.57 -25.52 31.07
C PRO A 188 0.20 -26.13 30.76
N VAL A 189 -0.01 -27.42 31.08
CA VAL A 189 -1.32 -28.08 30.96
C VAL A 189 -1.80 -28.62 32.31
N SER A 190 -3.05 -29.07 32.39
CA SER A 190 -3.54 -29.73 33.62
C SER A 190 -3.04 -31.17 33.71
N ARG A 191 -2.87 -31.72 34.92
CA ARG A 191 -2.59 -33.17 35.12
C ARG A 191 -3.65 -34.06 34.45
N GLN A 192 -4.91 -33.62 34.43
CA GLN A 192 -5.98 -34.34 33.73
C GLN A 192 -5.75 -34.39 32.22
N THR A 193 -5.18 -33.35 31.63
CA THR A 193 -4.81 -33.30 30.21
C THR A 193 -3.74 -34.36 29.92
N VAL A 194 -2.66 -34.42 30.69
CA VAL A 194 -1.60 -35.44 30.56
C VAL A 194 -2.17 -36.84 30.75
N HIS A 195 -3.02 -37.05 31.77
CA HIS A 195 -3.68 -38.34 31.98
C HIS A 195 -4.53 -38.76 30.77
N ARG A 196 -5.29 -37.84 30.18
CA ARG A 196 -6.10 -38.14 28.99
C ARG A 196 -5.25 -38.42 27.75
N TRP A 197 -4.07 -37.79 27.61
CA TRP A 197 -3.10 -38.11 26.56
C TRP A 197 -2.55 -39.53 26.72
N GLU A 198 -2.04 -39.87 27.91
CA GLU A 198 -1.50 -41.20 28.20
C GLU A 198 -2.56 -42.30 28.12
N ALA A 199 -3.83 -42.00 28.44
CA ALA A 199 -4.93 -42.94 28.33
C ALA A 199 -5.57 -43.02 26.93
N GLY A 200 -5.02 -42.32 25.92
CA GLY A 200 -5.56 -42.29 24.56
C GLY A 200 -6.93 -41.61 24.41
N LYS A 201 -7.44 -40.94 25.46
CA LYS A 201 -8.75 -40.25 25.49
C LYS A 201 -8.74 -38.88 24.80
N SER A 202 -7.55 -38.39 24.44
CA SER A 202 -7.29 -37.19 23.65
C SER A 202 -5.85 -37.25 23.15
N HIS A 203 -5.52 -36.52 22.09
CA HIS A 203 -4.14 -36.42 21.60
C HIS A 203 -3.56 -35.03 21.88
N PRO A 204 -2.29 -34.92 22.28
CA PRO A 204 -1.60 -33.63 22.30
C PRO A 204 -1.55 -33.07 20.89
N ASP A 205 -1.76 -31.75 20.75
CA ASP A 205 -1.43 -31.13 19.46
C ASP A 205 0.09 -31.14 19.27
N MET A 206 0.50 -30.91 18.03
CA MET A 206 1.89 -30.96 17.65
C MET A 206 2.79 -29.94 18.37
N GLU A 207 2.26 -28.79 18.77
CA GLU A 207 3.03 -27.81 19.55
C GLU A 207 3.34 -28.38 20.94
N TYR A 208 2.36 -29.06 21.56
CA TYR A 208 2.59 -29.80 22.80
C TYR A 208 3.50 -31.00 22.60
N MET A 209 3.38 -31.75 21.49
CA MET A 209 4.28 -32.88 21.22
C MET A 209 5.74 -32.46 21.06
N ILE A 210 6.02 -31.34 20.39
CA ILE A 210 7.38 -30.77 20.31
C ILE A 210 7.91 -30.42 21.71
N LYS A 211 7.08 -29.75 22.54
CA LYS A 211 7.47 -29.37 23.91
C LYS A 211 7.71 -30.59 24.80
N VAL A 212 6.85 -31.61 24.71
CA VAL A 212 7.02 -32.86 25.44
C VAL A 212 8.35 -33.52 25.05
N ALA A 213 8.61 -33.64 23.75
CA ALA A 213 9.83 -34.24 23.22
C ALA A 213 11.09 -33.51 23.71
N GLU A 214 11.06 -32.17 23.75
CA GLU A 214 12.13 -31.34 24.28
C GLU A 214 12.34 -31.52 25.79
N ILE A 215 11.26 -31.61 26.58
CA ILE A 215 11.32 -31.78 28.04
C ILE A 215 11.79 -33.16 28.46
N LEU A 216 11.38 -34.19 27.72
CA LEU A 216 11.72 -35.59 27.98
C LEU A 216 12.96 -36.06 27.21
N ASP A 217 13.65 -35.14 26.53
CA ASP A 217 14.89 -35.35 25.79
C ASP A 217 14.85 -36.54 24.81
N PHE A 218 13.87 -36.52 23.91
CA PHE A 218 13.80 -37.50 22.82
C PHE A 218 13.36 -36.85 21.50
N PRO A 219 13.74 -37.40 20.33
CA PRO A 219 13.27 -36.91 19.05
C PRO A 219 11.75 -36.99 18.94
N VAL A 220 11.09 -35.87 18.61
CA VAL A 220 9.64 -35.80 18.37
C VAL A 220 9.14 -36.82 17.33
N VAL A 221 10.03 -37.30 16.45
CA VAL A 221 9.79 -38.41 15.51
C VAL A 221 9.33 -39.69 16.20
N GLU A 222 9.84 -39.98 17.40
CA GLU A 222 9.53 -41.24 18.09
C GLU A 222 8.06 -41.37 18.49
N PHE A 223 7.31 -40.27 18.61
CA PHE A 223 5.85 -40.33 18.82
C PHE A 223 5.11 -41.00 17.66
N TRP A 224 5.69 -41.00 16.46
CA TRP A 224 5.11 -41.64 15.28
C TRP A 224 5.86 -42.91 14.84
N GLY A 225 6.78 -43.43 15.66
CA GLY A 225 7.62 -44.57 15.31
C GLY A 225 8.70 -44.23 14.27
N ASN A 226 9.12 -45.21 13.44
CA ASN A 226 10.09 -44.99 12.37
C ASN A 226 9.55 -44.15 11.19
N ASP A 227 8.31 -43.65 11.31
CA ASP A 227 7.67 -42.84 10.29
C ASP A 227 8.06 -41.36 10.39
N SER A 228 9.35 -41.12 10.15
CA SER A 228 9.97 -39.80 10.20
C SER A 228 9.35 -38.76 9.27
N GLU A 229 8.59 -39.16 8.24
CA GLU A 229 8.04 -38.25 7.24
C GLU A 229 6.67 -37.67 7.65
N GLN A 230 5.81 -38.42 8.35
CA GLN A 230 4.56 -37.89 8.93
C GLN A 230 4.87 -36.78 9.94
N VAL A 231 5.87 -36.98 10.78
CA VAL A 231 6.34 -35.99 11.75
C VAL A 231 6.90 -34.75 11.07
N ASN A 232 7.69 -34.93 10.01
CA ASN A 232 8.22 -33.81 9.24
C ASN A 232 7.10 -32.99 8.56
N ASN A 233 6.06 -33.65 8.05
CA ASN A 233 4.90 -32.98 7.45
C ASN A 233 4.07 -32.24 8.47
N GLU A 234 3.82 -32.87 9.62
CA GLU A 234 3.15 -32.24 10.73
C GLU A 234 3.94 -31.01 11.20
N ILE A 235 5.20 -31.17 11.64
CA ILE A 235 6.05 -30.06 12.11
C ILE A 235 6.14 -28.98 11.04
N GLY A 236 6.26 -29.38 9.77
CA GLY A 236 6.19 -28.51 8.61
C GLY A 236 4.93 -27.65 8.60
N ASN A 237 3.75 -28.21 8.84
CA ASN A 237 2.49 -27.49 8.85
C ASN A 237 2.40 -26.42 9.96
N VAL A 238 2.91 -26.70 11.17
CA VAL A 238 2.94 -25.71 12.26
C VAL A 238 3.93 -24.58 11.96
N VAL A 239 5.13 -24.91 11.46
CA VAL A 239 6.12 -23.91 11.04
C VAL A 239 5.58 -23.06 9.87
N LYS A 240 4.93 -23.69 8.89
CA LYS A 240 4.28 -23.02 7.75
C LYS A 240 3.18 -22.07 8.21
N LYS A 241 2.32 -22.49 9.14
CA LYS A 241 1.27 -21.63 9.70
C LYS A 241 1.88 -20.40 10.40
N ARG A 242 2.91 -20.59 11.22
CA ARG A 242 3.61 -19.48 11.90
C ARG A 242 4.25 -18.50 10.92
N ASN A 243 4.90 -19.00 9.87
CA ASN A 243 5.52 -18.16 8.84
C ASN A 243 4.48 -17.36 8.05
N ARG A 244 3.33 -17.96 7.70
CA ARG A 244 2.23 -17.25 7.03
C ARG A 244 1.74 -16.05 7.84
N TYR A 245 1.53 -16.20 9.15
CA TYR A 245 1.16 -15.06 10.01
C TYR A 245 2.19 -13.95 10.01
N ARG A 246 3.49 -14.29 10.10
CA ARG A 246 4.56 -13.30 10.04
C ARG A 246 4.57 -12.56 8.71
N GLN A 247 4.33 -13.23 7.60
CA GLN A 247 4.29 -12.61 6.27
C GLN A 247 3.07 -11.72 6.07
N SER A 248 1.88 -12.14 6.52
CA SER A 248 0.70 -11.28 6.55
C SER A 248 0.93 -10.06 7.44
N LEU A 249 1.61 -10.21 8.57
CA LEU A 249 2.01 -9.10 9.41
C LEU A 249 2.97 -8.14 8.68
N TYR A 250 3.97 -8.65 7.94
CA TYR A 250 4.85 -7.80 7.14
C TYR A 250 4.10 -7.04 6.04
N PHE A 251 3.15 -7.67 5.35
CA PHE A 251 2.27 -7.00 4.40
C PHE A 251 1.49 -5.85 5.06
N LEU A 252 0.87 -6.12 6.22
CA LEU A 252 0.14 -5.09 6.97
C LEU A 252 1.06 -3.95 7.42
N LEU A 253 2.27 -4.26 7.89
CA LEU A 253 3.26 -3.26 8.26
C LEU A 253 3.70 -2.43 7.04
N THR A 254 3.87 -3.04 5.86
CA THR A 254 4.15 -2.31 4.62
C THR A 254 3.00 -1.38 4.24
N LEU A 255 1.75 -1.85 4.32
CA LEU A 255 0.57 -1.02 4.06
C LEU A 255 0.49 0.18 5.00
N ILE A 256 0.70 -0.04 6.31
CA ILE A 256 0.72 1.01 7.33
C ILE A 256 1.87 1.99 7.04
N LEU A 257 3.07 1.49 6.70
CA LEU A 257 4.23 2.31 6.40
C LEU A 257 4.00 3.21 5.17
N VAL A 258 3.45 2.66 4.09
CA VAL A 258 3.13 3.43 2.88
C VAL A 258 2.07 4.48 3.20
N SER A 259 0.98 4.10 3.90
CA SER A 259 -0.07 5.03 4.31
C SER A 259 0.45 6.17 5.19
N PHE A 260 1.30 5.83 6.18
CA PHE A 260 1.97 6.81 7.04
C PHE A 260 2.86 7.74 6.23
N THR A 261 3.65 7.20 5.30
CA THR A 261 4.55 7.97 4.44
C THR A 261 3.76 8.96 3.57
N VAL A 262 2.68 8.51 2.93
CA VAL A 262 1.79 9.37 2.13
C VAL A 262 1.19 10.49 2.99
N THR A 263 0.73 10.15 4.20
CA THR A 263 0.15 11.12 5.15
C THR A 263 1.19 12.12 5.65
N ALA A 264 2.40 11.65 5.95
CA ALA A 264 3.51 12.49 6.40
C ALA A 264 3.95 13.45 5.29
N VAL A 265 4.05 12.98 4.03
CA VAL A 265 4.34 13.85 2.87
C VAL A 265 3.25 14.89 2.69
N ALA A 266 1.97 14.53 2.82
CA ALA A 266 0.87 15.49 2.73
C ALA A 266 0.90 16.52 3.88
N PHE A 267 1.20 16.09 5.10
CA PHE A 267 1.25 16.98 6.27
C PHE A 267 2.45 17.92 6.24
N LEU A 268 3.66 17.38 6.08
CA LEU A 268 4.91 18.14 6.06
C LEU A 268 5.07 18.97 4.79
N GLY A 269 4.60 18.44 3.66
CA GLY A 269 4.72 19.08 2.36
C GLY A 269 3.87 20.34 2.19
N LYS A 270 2.86 20.55 3.05
CA LYS A 270 2.08 21.80 3.11
C LYS A 270 2.95 23.05 3.23
N ASN A 271 4.10 22.95 3.90
CA ASN A 271 5.00 24.09 4.15
C ASN A 271 6.02 24.33 3.02
N VAL A 272 6.03 23.45 2.00
CA VAL A 272 7.04 23.48 0.92
C VAL A 272 6.57 24.33 -0.28
N ASN A 273 5.33 24.84 -0.27
CA ASN A 273 4.73 25.60 -1.38
C ASN A 273 4.88 24.88 -2.73
N SER A 274 4.70 23.56 -2.74
CA SER A 274 4.85 22.71 -3.92
C SER A 274 3.48 22.44 -4.56
N PRO A 275 3.22 22.94 -5.79
CA PRO A 275 1.94 22.70 -6.46
C PRO A 275 1.61 21.21 -6.62
N TYR A 276 2.62 20.36 -6.85
CA TYR A 276 2.38 18.91 -7.02
C TYR A 276 1.94 18.23 -5.73
N ILE A 277 2.49 18.63 -4.59
CA ILE A 277 2.10 18.07 -3.29
C ILE A 277 0.71 18.58 -2.91
N ASP A 278 0.48 19.88 -3.03
CA ASP A 278 -0.78 20.50 -2.63
C ASP A 278 -1.96 20.04 -3.49
N MET A 279 -1.72 19.73 -4.77
CA MET A 279 -2.70 19.14 -5.68
C MET A 279 -3.30 17.86 -5.10
N VAL A 280 -2.46 16.94 -4.64
CA VAL A 280 -2.87 15.62 -4.14
C VAL A 280 -3.11 15.58 -2.63
N ASN A 281 -2.83 16.66 -1.91
CA ASN A 281 -2.97 16.72 -0.47
C ASN A 281 -4.45 16.63 -0.04
N PRO A 282 -4.89 15.57 0.66
CA PRO A 282 -6.29 15.41 1.06
C PRO A 282 -6.74 16.40 2.15
N PHE A 283 -5.80 17.03 2.86
CA PHE A 283 -6.09 17.95 3.97
C PHE A 283 -6.33 19.39 3.51
N LEU A 284 -5.97 19.72 2.27
CA LEU A 284 -6.21 21.04 1.69
C LEU A 284 -7.57 21.09 1.03
N LYS A 285 -8.32 22.15 1.29
CA LYS A 285 -9.58 22.44 0.62
C LYS A 285 -9.34 23.39 -0.55
N GLU A 286 -10.17 23.26 -1.57
CA GLU A 286 -10.21 24.24 -2.65
C GLU A 286 -10.78 25.55 -2.15
N ARG A 287 -10.11 26.65 -2.48
CA ARG A 287 -10.51 28.02 -2.17
C ARG A 287 -10.51 28.85 -3.44
N THR A 288 -11.34 29.89 -3.43
CA THR A 288 -11.36 30.90 -4.49
C THR A 288 -10.83 32.20 -3.89
N GLY A 289 -9.74 32.71 -4.46
CA GLY A 289 -9.14 33.96 -4.03
C GLY A 289 -8.87 34.89 -5.20
N TYR A 290 -8.28 36.04 -4.90
CA TYR A 290 -7.89 37.05 -5.87
C TYR A 290 -6.39 37.29 -5.81
N ALA A 291 -5.78 37.55 -6.96
CA ALA A 291 -4.38 37.94 -7.07
C ALA A 291 -4.22 39.23 -7.86
N LEU A 292 -3.19 39.99 -7.52
CA LEU A 292 -2.70 41.14 -8.27
C LEU A 292 -1.68 40.66 -9.30
N VAL A 293 -1.87 41.03 -10.58
CA VAL A 293 -0.93 40.66 -11.65
C VAL A 293 0.10 41.78 -11.80
N THR A 294 1.29 41.58 -11.28
CA THR A 294 2.37 42.59 -11.29
C THR A 294 3.32 42.44 -12.47
N GLN A 295 3.38 41.26 -13.09
CA GLN A 295 4.31 40.94 -14.15
C GLN A 295 3.62 40.21 -15.31
N ALA A 296 4.20 40.33 -16.50
CA ALA A 296 3.76 39.59 -17.66
C ALA A 296 4.39 38.19 -17.69
N GLY A 297 3.71 37.23 -18.31
CA GLY A 297 4.20 35.85 -18.43
C GLY A 297 4.01 35.03 -17.15
N GLN A 298 4.86 34.01 -16.98
CA GLN A 298 4.82 33.11 -15.82
C GLN A 298 5.53 33.74 -14.62
N HIS A 299 4.84 33.90 -13.50
CA HIS A 299 5.40 34.47 -12.28
C HIS A 299 4.66 33.96 -11.04
N LYS A 300 5.30 34.08 -9.88
CA LYS A 300 4.64 33.81 -8.59
C LYS A 300 3.84 35.03 -8.16
N ALA A 301 2.69 34.80 -7.56
CA ALA A 301 1.83 35.84 -7.01
C ALA A 301 1.20 35.37 -5.70
N ILE A 302 0.83 36.33 -4.84
CA ILE A 302 0.02 36.06 -3.66
C ILE A 302 -1.45 36.05 -4.10
N VAL A 303 -2.15 34.98 -3.74
CA VAL A 303 -3.60 34.91 -3.77
C VAL A 303 -4.12 35.12 -2.36
N VAL A 304 -5.07 36.04 -2.21
CA VAL A 304 -5.78 36.28 -0.95
C VAL A 304 -7.20 35.73 -1.11
N ASP A 305 -7.60 34.84 -0.22
CA ASP A 305 -8.87 34.11 -0.29
C ASP A 305 -9.84 34.41 0.86
N SER A 306 -9.41 35.19 1.87
CA SER A 306 -10.27 35.73 2.92
C SER A 306 -10.05 37.22 3.16
N ASP A 307 -11.05 37.87 3.76
CA ASP A 307 -10.95 39.26 4.20
C ASP A 307 -9.90 39.45 5.31
N ASP A 308 -9.60 38.39 6.06
CA ASP A 308 -8.66 38.36 7.18
C ASP A 308 -7.21 38.09 6.74
N GLY A 309 -6.96 38.09 5.43
CA GLY A 309 -5.62 37.93 4.88
C GLY A 309 -5.13 36.48 4.81
N ASP A 310 -6.02 35.50 4.86
CA ASP A 310 -5.66 34.13 4.45
C ASP A 310 -5.33 34.12 2.97
N GLY A 311 -4.32 33.31 2.62
CA GLY A 311 -3.86 33.23 1.25
C GLY A 311 -2.68 32.29 1.07
N ASN A 312 -2.31 32.08 -0.19
CA ASN A 312 -1.20 31.24 -0.59
C ASN A 312 -0.41 31.90 -1.72
N ILE A 313 0.84 31.46 -1.88
CA ILE A 313 1.64 31.81 -3.04
C ILE A 313 1.37 30.77 -4.13
N VAL A 314 1.00 31.26 -5.31
CA VAL A 314 0.70 30.44 -6.48
C VAL A 314 1.56 30.87 -7.66
N THR A 315 1.66 30.02 -8.67
CA THR A 315 2.26 30.38 -9.96
C THR A 315 1.17 30.71 -10.97
N LEU A 316 1.16 31.94 -11.48
CA LEU A 316 0.27 32.39 -12.55
C LEU A 316 0.99 32.26 -13.90
N ASN A 317 0.27 31.85 -14.95
CA ASN A 317 0.81 31.67 -16.30
C ASN A 317 0.09 32.56 -17.33
N GLY A 318 0.84 33.34 -18.12
CA GLY A 318 0.34 33.89 -19.39
C GLY A 318 -0.40 35.23 -19.34
N TYR A 319 -0.10 36.10 -18.38
CA TYR A 319 -0.75 37.42 -18.27
C TYR A 319 0.08 38.55 -18.88
N SER A 320 -0.56 39.68 -19.22
CA SER A 320 0.11 40.90 -19.66
C SER A 320 0.03 41.98 -18.57
N ASN A 321 1.01 42.89 -18.52
CA ASN A 321 1.14 43.99 -17.54
C ASN A 321 -0.04 44.98 -17.48
N LYS A 322 -1.16 44.72 -18.17
CA LYS A 322 -2.34 45.60 -18.24
C LYS A 322 -3.50 45.16 -17.33
N GLN A 323 -3.30 44.23 -16.39
CA GLN A 323 -4.39 43.62 -15.61
C GLN A 323 -4.20 43.89 -14.11
N GLU A 324 -5.17 44.54 -13.46
CA GLU A 324 -5.08 44.78 -12.01
C GLU A 324 -5.41 43.51 -11.20
N PHE A 325 -6.48 42.76 -11.52
CA PHE A 325 -6.89 41.63 -10.67
C PHE A 325 -7.38 40.40 -11.44
N VAL A 326 -7.08 39.23 -10.87
CA VAL A 326 -7.56 37.95 -11.35
C VAL A 326 -8.16 37.13 -10.22
N ARG A 327 -9.21 36.36 -10.52
CA ARG A 327 -9.78 35.37 -9.61
C ARG A 327 -9.17 34.01 -9.89
N VAL A 328 -8.70 33.34 -8.85
CA VAL A 328 -7.95 32.09 -8.92
C VAL A 328 -8.65 31.04 -8.05
N VAL A 329 -8.91 29.86 -8.61
CA VAL A 329 -9.30 28.68 -7.83
C VAL A 329 -8.04 27.89 -7.52
N HIS A 330 -7.70 27.75 -6.24
CA HIS A 330 -6.46 27.13 -5.80
C HIS A 330 -6.68 26.18 -4.63
N LYS A 331 -5.70 25.32 -4.41
CA LYS A 331 -5.59 24.40 -3.29
C LYS A 331 -4.16 24.50 -2.79
N GLY A 332 -3.92 25.26 -1.72
CA GLY A 332 -2.56 25.67 -1.34
C GLY A 332 -1.88 26.45 -2.48
N SER A 333 -0.69 26.03 -2.86
CA SER A 333 0.07 26.57 -4.00
C SER A 333 -0.36 26.03 -5.37
N TYR A 334 -1.22 25.00 -5.42
CA TYR A 334 -1.73 24.45 -6.68
C TYR A 334 -2.88 25.28 -7.23
N VAL A 335 -2.78 25.70 -8.50
CA VAL A 335 -3.86 26.40 -9.21
C VAL A 335 -4.67 25.36 -10.00
N LYS A 336 -5.96 25.23 -9.64
CA LYS A 336 -6.85 24.18 -10.14
C LYS A 336 -7.46 24.52 -11.51
N THR A 337 -8.00 25.74 -11.66
CA THR A 337 -8.72 26.15 -12.89
C THR A 337 -8.60 27.65 -13.15
N GLU A 338 -8.86 28.01 -14.41
CA GLU A 338 -8.99 29.36 -15.00
C GLU A 338 -8.80 30.54 -14.04
N VAL A 339 -7.65 31.18 -14.20
CA VAL A 339 -7.42 32.52 -13.68
C VAL A 339 -8.25 33.49 -14.54
N ARG A 340 -9.40 33.94 -14.00
CA ARG A 340 -10.32 34.83 -14.73
C ARG A 340 -10.02 36.28 -14.41
N LYS A 341 -10.00 37.14 -15.43
CA LYS A 341 -9.87 38.59 -15.23
C LYS A 341 -11.09 39.10 -14.49
N VAL A 342 -10.86 39.92 -13.47
CA VAL A 342 -11.94 40.53 -12.70
C VAL A 342 -11.70 42.04 -12.61
N PRO A 343 -12.68 42.89 -12.97
CA PRO A 343 -12.54 44.32 -12.80
C PRO A 343 -12.47 44.69 -11.31
N ARG A 344 -11.73 45.74 -10.97
CA ARG A 344 -11.47 46.17 -9.58
C ARG A 344 -12.73 46.30 -8.72
N ASN A 345 -13.83 46.81 -9.29
CA ASN A 345 -15.12 46.97 -8.59
C ASN A 345 -15.81 45.65 -8.20
N LYS A 346 -15.34 44.50 -8.71
CA LYS A 346 -15.85 43.16 -8.37
C LYS A 346 -14.93 42.41 -7.39
N VAL A 347 -13.85 43.03 -6.94
CA VAL A 347 -12.95 42.48 -5.90
C VAL A 347 -13.31 43.14 -4.57
N PRO A 348 -13.50 42.38 -3.48
CA PRO A 348 -13.77 42.94 -2.15
C PRO A 348 -12.68 43.94 -1.72
N SER A 349 -13.09 45.07 -1.12
CA SER A 349 -12.17 46.16 -0.78
C SER A 349 -11.08 45.75 0.22
N ARG A 350 -11.39 44.86 1.17
CA ARG A 350 -10.41 44.31 2.12
C ARG A 350 -9.36 43.45 1.41
N ILE A 351 -9.79 42.60 0.50
CA ILE A 351 -8.89 41.79 -0.34
C ILE A 351 -7.98 42.68 -1.20
N ILE A 352 -8.52 43.76 -1.79
CA ILE A 352 -7.71 44.74 -2.55
C ILE A 352 -6.63 45.35 -1.64
N TYR A 353 -6.99 45.80 -0.44
CA TYR A 353 -6.05 46.35 0.53
C TYR A 353 -4.96 45.34 0.90
N ASN A 354 -5.35 44.10 1.19
CA ASN A 354 -4.45 43.00 1.53
C ASN A 354 -3.45 42.71 0.39
N LEU A 355 -3.95 42.63 -0.85
CA LEU A 355 -3.12 42.43 -2.04
C LEU A 355 -2.10 43.56 -2.25
N PHE A 356 -2.54 44.81 -2.13
CA PHE A 356 -1.62 45.94 -2.24
C PHE A 356 -0.61 45.94 -1.09
N TYR A 357 -1.04 45.76 0.16
CA TYR A 357 -0.15 45.68 1.32
C TYR A 357 0.96 44.64 1.11
N ALA A 358 0.60 43.42 0.75
CA ALA A 358 1.56 42.34 0.53
C ALA A 358 2.48 42.59 -0.68
N SER A 359 2.00 43.32 -1.70
CA SER A 359 2.79 43.66 -2.89
C SER A 359 3.91 44.70 -2.66
N HIS A 360 3.90 45.42 -1.54
CA HIS A 360 4.99 46.37 -1.19
C HIS A 360 6.30 45.65 -0.82
N PHE A 361 6.22 44.37 -0.47
CA PHE A 361 7.36 43.57 -0.10
C PHE A 361 8.00 42.95 -1.35
N SER A 362 9.33 43.05 -1.46
CA SER A 362 10.09 42.41 -2.55
C SER A 362 10.04 40.89 -2.49
N ASN A 363 9.86 40.31 -1.30
CA ASN A 363 9.71 38.87 -1.09
C ASN A 363 8.25 38.51 -0.79
N LEU A 364 7.65 37.68 -1.64
CA LEU A 364 6.25 37.26 -1.52
C LEU A 364 5.96 36.51 -0.21
N ASN A 365 6.91 35.71 0.29
CA ASN A 365 6.72 34.99 1.56
C ASN A 365 6.65 35.98 2.73
N GLU A 366 7.49 37.01 2.70
CA GLU A 366 7.50 38.04 3.73
C GLU A 366 6.23 38.88 3.67
N GLY A 367 5.81 39.30 2.47
CA GLY A 367 4.57 40.05 2.29
C GLY A 367 3.33 39.30 2.79
N LEU A 368 3.19 38.02 2.44
CA LEU A 368 2.09 37.18 2.93
C LEU A 368 2.14 37.01 4.45
N ARG A 369 3.33 36.74 5.02
CA ARG A 369 3.50 36.55 6.45
C ARG A 369 3.17 37.81 7.24
N GLN A 370 3.67 38.97 6.82
CA GLN A 370 3.41 40.25 7.51
C GLN A 370 1.93 40.61 7.44
N MET A 371 1.28 40.35 6.30
CA MET A 371 -0.17 40.53 6.16
C MET A 371 -0.94 39.69 7.17
N GLN A 372 -0.64 38.40 7.29
CA GLN A 372 -1.29 37.48 8.24
C GLN A 372 -1.06 37.90 9.70
N ILE A 373 0.16 38.31 10.05
CA ILE A 373 0.49 38.84 11.39
C ILE A 373 -0.32 40.11 11.71
N SER A 374 -0.62 40.94 10.71
CA SER A 374 -1.36 42.18 10.91
C SER A 374 -2.83 41.95 11.33
N TYR A 375 -3.40 40.79 11.00
CA TYR A 375 -4.75 40.40 11.41
C TYR A 375 -4.74 39.61 12.73
N SER A 376 -3.78 38.71 12.92
CA SER A 376 -3.68 37.95 14.18
C SER A 376 -3.48 38.84 15.42
N LYS A 377 -2.90 40.03 15.25
CA LYS A 377 -2.76 41.05 16.31
C LYS A 377 -4.04 41.85 16.59
N ARG A 378 -5.08 41.77 15.75
CA ARG A 378 -6.35 42.49 15.93
C ARG A 378 -7.41 41.63 16.64
N ASP A 379 -7.22 40.32 16.64
CA ASP A 379 -8.10 39.33 17.29
C ASP A 379 -7.68 38.98 18.73
N ILE A 380 -6.65 39.67 19.26
CA ILE A 380 -6.19 39.64 20.66
C ILE A 380 -6.50 41.00 21.26
#